data_AF-A0A5R9PWQ1-F1
#
_entry.id   AF-A0A5R9PWQ1-F1
#
_cell.length_a   1.000
_cell.length_b   1.000
_cell.length_c   1.000
_cell.angle_alpha   90.00
_cell.angle_beta   90.00
_cell.angle_gamma   90.00
#
_symmetry.space_group_name_H-M   'P 1'
#
loop_
_entity.id
_entity.type
_entity.pdbx_description
1 polymer ?
#
loop_
_entity_poly.entity_id
_entity_poly.type
_entity_poly.pdbx_seq_one_letter_code
_entity_poly.pdbx_strand_id
1 'polypeptide(L)'
;MEKLLRFLVLFFVLVLTSSCGVIECVDSQFERESVAIDGESGFEVVFSNGESKFHSIKCEKYYDSMCAERGNSWRTREVGKSGEYKRSYMPVSDKSGIAFELELPNCEKLIKLNSQIQMEDISITWNRNESKTEKTELGQVTSWLGKRYNYVSTKSGVHSFKSGGYRDVPLEIIELEFTLKLNGTVVE
;
A
#
# COMPACT_ATOMS: atom_id res chain seq x y z
N MET A 1 27.04 -49.24 -26.12
CA MET A 1 26.16 -48.18 -26.68
C MET A 1 25.04 -47.77 -25.74
N GLU A 2 24.35 -48.70 -25.08
CA GLU A 2 23.18 -48.40 -24.23
C GLU A 2 23.45 -47.45 -23.04
N LYS A 3 24.61 -47.57 -22.38
CA LYS A 3 25.00 -46.69 -21.25
C LYS A 3 25.27 -45.24 -21.69
N LEU A 4 25.78 -45.05 -22.91
CA LEU A 4 26.08 -43.73 -23.47
C LEU A 4 24.79 -42.99 -23.86
N LEU A 5 23.82 -43.73 -24.41
CA LEU A 5 22.49 -43.22 -24.75
C LEU A 5 21.71 -42.80 -23.50
N ARG A 6 21.77 -43.59 -22.42
CA ARG A 6 21.14 -43.24 -21.13
C ARG A 6 21.76 -41.98 -20.52
N PHE A 7 23.07 -41.78 -20.62
CA PHE A 7 23.75 -40.58 -20.14
C PHE A 7 23.36 -39.32 -20.93
N LEU A 8 23.28 -39.44 -22.27
CA LEU A 8 22.83 -38.37 -23.15
C LEU A 8 21.38 -37.95 -22.90
N VAL A 9 20.49 -38.93 -22.68
CA VAL A 9 19.08 -38.65 -22.33
C VAL A 9 18.98 -37.96 -20.98
N LEU A 10 19.75 -38.38 -19.97
CA LEU A 10 19.76 -37.73 -18.66
C LEU A 10 20.25 -36.28 -18.72
N PHE A 11 21.30 -36.03 -19.53
CA PHE A 11 21.83 -34.69 -19.75
C PHE A 11 20.82 -33.79 -20.48
N PHE A 12 20.14 -34.32 -21.51
CA PHE A 12 19.09 -33.58 -22.21
C PHE A 12 17.90 -33.25 -21.30
N VAL A 13 17.49 -34.17 -20.44
CA VAL A 13 16.40 -33.94 -19.47
C VAL A 13 16.80 -32.88 -18.43
N LEU A 14 18.04 -32.91 -17.94
CA LEU A 14 18.56 -31.90 -16.99
C LEU A 14 18.65 -30.49 -17.61
N VAL A 15 19.01 -30.38 -18.89
CA VAL A 15 19.08 -29.10 -19.60
C VAL A 15 17.69 -28.56 -19.92
N LEU A 16 16.72 -29.43 -20.21
CA LEU A 16 15.34 -29.01 -20.49
C LEU A 16 14.60 -28.58 -19.21
N THR A 17 14.82 -29.23 -18.06
CA THR A 17 14.15 -28.86 -16.80
C THR A 17 14.76 -27.66 -16.08
N SER A 18 15.98 -27.24 -16.42
CA SER A 18 16.64 -26.05 -15.85
C SER A 18 16.25 -24.74 -16.55
N SER A 19 15.42 -24.79 -17.61
CA SER A 19 15.00 -23.62 -18.39
C SER A 19 13.67 -22.99 -17.97
N CYS A 20 12.89 -23.64 -17.10
CA CYS A 20 11.68 -23.05 -16.54
C CYS A 20 12.04 -22.09 -15.40
N GLY A 21 12.12 -20.78 -15.68
CA GLY A 21 12.21 -19.72 -14.66
C GLY A 21 13.45 -18.83 -14.73
N VAL A 22 14.48 -19.20 -15.49
CA VAL A 22 15.72 -18.40 -15.57
C VAL A 22 15.51 -17.07 -16.30
N ILE A 23 14.71 -17.06 -17.37
CA ILE A 23 14.51 -15.87 -18.22
C ILE A 23 13.77 -14.75 -17.46
N GLU A 24 12.79 -15.10 -16.61
CA GLU A 24 12.01 -14.13 -15.83
C GLU A 24 12.88 -13.39 -14.79
N CYS A 25 13.88 -14.09 -14.23
CA CYS A 25 14.85 -13.55 -13.28
C CYS A 25 15.97 -12.72 -13.91
N VAL A 26 16.24 -12.81 -15.22
CA VAL A 26 17.38 -12.08 -15.83
C VAL A 26 17.14 -10.58 -15.76
N ASP A 27 15.92 -10.14 -16.03
CA ASP A 27 15.60 -8.73 -16.12
C ASP A 27 15.42 -8.08 -14.73
N SER A 28 15.32 -8.86 -13.65
CA SER A 28 15.47 -8.36 -12.28
C SER A 28 16.92 -8.11 -11.84
N GLN A 29 17.90 -8.50 -12.66
CA GLN A 29 19.32 -8.24 -12.38
C GLN A 29 19.74 -6.83 -12.83
N PHE A 30 18.92 -6.16 -13.64
CA PHE A 30 19.21 -4.83 -14.16
C PHE A 30 18.32 -3.80 -13.48
N GLU A 31 18.89 -3.10 -12.49
CA GLU A 31 18.21 -1.97 -11.87
C GLU A 31 18.04 -0.85 -12.91
N ARG A 32 16.83 -0.32 -13.00
CA ARG A 32 16.49 0.79 -13.90
C ARG A 32 16.17 2.01 -13.07
N GLU A 33 16.71 3.15 -13.49
CA GLU A 33 16.43 4.42 -12.84
C GLU A 33 14.92 4.72 -12.88
N SER A 34 14.41 5.24 -11.77
CA SER A 34 13.03 5.71 -11.72
C SER A 34 12.89 7.00 -12.52
N VAL A 35 11.71 7.17 -13.13
CA VAL A 35 11.36 8.35 -13.90
C VAL A 35 10.39 9.18 -13.09
N ALA A 36 10.79 10.41 -12.74
CA ALA A 36 9.92 11.33 -12.02
C ALA A 36 8.64 11.62 -12.82
N ILE A 37 7.52 11.71 -12.12
CA ILE A 37 6.27 12.20 -12.68
C ILE A 37 6.09 13.64 -12.18
N ASP A 38 5.92 14.57 -13.11
CA ASP A 38 5.80 15.99 -12.77
C ASP A 38 4.57 16.25 -11.89
N GLY A 39 4.76 17.13 -10.91
CA GLY A 39 3.74 17.53 -9.96
C GLY A 39 3.97 17.00 -8.55
N GLU A 40 3.24 17.60 -7.62
CA GLU A 40 3.30 17.29 -6.19
C GLU A 40 1.89 17.44 -5.62
N SER A 41 1.48 16.47 -4.80
CA SER A 41 0.18 16.48 -4.13
C SER A 41 0.37 16.79 -2.65
N GLY A 42 0.01 18.00 -2.26
CA GLY A 42 0.09 18.49 -0.88
C GLY A 42 -1.18 18.19 -0.10
N PHE A 43 -1.09 17.34 0.91
CA PHE A 43 -2.16 17.04 1.84
C PHE A 43 -2.01 17.85 3.12
N GLU A 44 -3.06 18.55 3.51
CA GLU A 44 -3.14 19.30 4.76
C GLU A 44 -4.28 18.75 5.61
N VAL A 45 -3.99 18.39 6.85
CA VAL A 45 -5.01 18.06 7.86
C VAL A 45 -5.07 19.21 8.85
N VAL A 46 -6.23 19.85 8.96
CA VAL A 46 -6.51 20.92 9.93
C VAL A 46 -7.39 20.36 11.04
N PHE A 47 -6.95 20.49 12.28
CA PHE A 47 -7.67 20.04 13.48
C PHE A 47 -8.56 21.15 14.05
N SER A 48 -9.52 20.77 14.90
CA SER A 48 -10.46 21.72 15.53
C SER A 48 -9.79 22.75 16.45
N ASN A 49 -8.60 22.45 16.97
CA ASN A 49 -7.77 23.39 17.75
C ASN A 49 -7.01 24.39 16.87
N GLY A 50 -7.14 24.32 15.54
CA GLY A 50 -6.45 25.17 14.57
C GLY A 50 -5.03 24.70 14.22
N GLU A 51 -4.53 23.62 14.82
CA GLU A 51 -3.27 23.01 14.39
C GLU A 51 -3.43 22.38 13.00
N SER A 52 -2.38 22.46 12.20
CA SER A 52 -2.34 21.88 10.87
C SER A 52 -1.12 20.98 10.71
N LYS A 53 -1.29 19.82 10.09
CA LYS A 53 -0.20 18.96 9.63
C LYS A 53 -0.21 18.91 8.12
N PHE A 54 0.95 18.99 7.51
CA PHE A 54 1.12 18.93 6.07
C PHE A 54 2.00 17.74 5.69
N HIS A 55 1.60 17.03 4.64
CA HIS A 55 2.39 15.96 4.02
C HIS A 55 2.35 16.10 2.51
N SER A 56 3.48 15.89 1.86
CA SER A 56 3.57 16.04 0.42
C SER A 56 3.95 14.74 -0.27
N ILE A 57 3.26 14.43 -1.36
CA ILE A 57 3.47 13.21 -2.14
C ILE A 57 4.00 13.59 -3.53
N LYS A 58 5.19 13.06 -3.83
CA LYS A 58 5.80 13.06 -5.17
C LYS A 58 5.77 11.66 -5.74
N CYS A 59 5.49 11.53 -7.03
CA CYS A 59 5.32 10.25 -7.69
C CYS A 59 6.44 9.97 -8.70
N GLU A 60 6.80 8.71 -8.84
CA GLU A 60 7.74 8.24 -9.85
C GLU A 60 7.26 6.93 -10.49
N LYS A 61 7.64 6.72 -11.75
CA LYS A 61 7.58 5.41 -12.37
C LYS A 61 8.84 4.64 -11.99
N TYR A 62 8.66 3.44 -11.48
CA TYR A 62 9.75 2.52 -11.18
C TYR A 62 9.55 1.23 -11.95
N TYR A 63 10.64 0.55 -12.24
CA TYR A 63 10.58 -0.78 -12.83
C TYR A 63 10.44 -1.81 -11.73
N ASP A 64 9.25 -2.39 -11.62
CA ASP A 64 8.98 -3.48 -10.69
C ASP A 64 9.42 -4.78 -11.33
N SER A 65 10.64 -5.20 -11.02
CA SER A 65 11.19 -6.46 -11.49
C SER A 65 10.93 -7.56 -10.46
N MET A 66 10.13 -8.55 -10.84
CA MET A 66 9.80 -9.71 -10.02
C MET A 66 10.17 -10.98 -10.78
N CYS A 67 10.89 -11.89 -10.14
CA CYS A 67 11.05 -13.25 -10.66
C CYS A 67 9.80 -14.08 -10.32
N ALA A 68 8.71 -13.77 -11.02
CA ALA A 68 7.40 -14.39 -10.86
C ALA A 68 6.59 -14.31 -12.17
N GLU A 69 5.57 -15.16 -12.32
CA GLU A 69 4.72 -15.25 -13.52
C GLU A 69 4.06 -13.93 -13.96
N ARG A 70 3.86 -12.98 -13.04
CA ARG A 70 3.32 -11.65 -13.35
C ARG A 70 4.29 -10.77 -14.15
N GLY A 71 5.56 -11.16 -14.19
CA GLY A 71 6.62 -10.53 -14.97
C GLY A 71 7.03 -9.16 -14.46
N ASN A 72 7.96 -8.56 -15.20
CA ASN A 72 8.51 -7.24 -14.89
C ASN A 72 7.69 -6.16 -15.58
N SER A 73 7.41 -5.05 -14.88
CA SER A 73 6.57 -3.99 -15.43
C SER A 73 6.89 -2.62 -14.86
N TRP A 74 6.61 -1.57 -15.62
CA TRP A 74 6.66 -0.21 -15.09
C TRP A 74 5.42 0.06 -14.23
N ARG A 75 5.66 0.41 -12.97
CA ARG A 75 4.64 0.72 -11.96
C ARG A 75 4.85 2.12 -11.41
N THR A 76 3.87 2.63 -10.67
CA THR A 76 3.93 3.97 -10.08
C THR A 76 4.00 3.86 -8.56
N ARG A 77 4.91 4.59 -7.93
CA ARG A 77 5.01 4.67 -6.47
C ARG A 77 5.26 6.11 -6.02
N GLU A 78 5.10 6.33 -4.72
CA GLU A 78 5.64 7.53 -4.07
C GLU A 78 7.17 7.44 -4.01
N VAL A 79 7.84 8.55 -4.29
CA VAL A 79 9.31 8.65 -4.27
C VAL A 79 9.85 8.16 -2.93
N GLY A 80 10.83 7.26 -2.98
CA GLY A 80 11.46 6.67 -1.79
C GLY A 80 10.69 5.51 -1.13
N LYS A 81 9.50 5.14 -1.62
CA LYS A 81 8.83 3.90 -1.18
C LYS A 81 9.36 2.70 -1.95
N SER A 82 9.23 1.51 -1.37
CA SER A 82 9.69 0.27 -2.02
C SER A 82 8.77 -0.27 -3.11
N GLY A 83 7.50 0.16 -3.19
CA GLY A 83 6.57 -0.32 -4.22
C GLY A 83 5.23 0.40 -4.26
N GLU A 84 4.40 0.06 -5.25
CA GLU A 84 3.15 0.77 -5.61
C GLU A 84 2.05 0.75 -4.53
N TYR A 85 2.05 -0.26 -3.67
CA TYR A 85 1.04 -0.43 -2.61
C TYR A 85 1.41 0.29 -1.30
N LYS A 86 2.64 0.80 -1.19
CA LYS A 86 3.08 1.52 0.00
C LYS A 86 2.46 2.91 0.01
N ARG A 87 1.93 3.28 1.18
CA ARG A 87 1.20 4.52 1.38
C ARG A 87 1.87 5.39 2.43
N SER A 88 1.51 6.66 2.40
CA SER A 88 1.86 7.61 3.45
C SER A 88 0.68 7.82 4.38
N TYR A 89 1.01 8.20 5.61
CA TYR A 89 0.08 8.23 6.72
C TYR A 89 0.26 9.54 7.48
N MET A 90 -0.85 10.15 7.89
CA MET A 90 -0.85 11.37 8.70
C MET A 90 -1.49 11.10 10.06
N PRO A 91 -0.87 11.48 11.18
CA PRO A 91 -1.40 11.21 12.50
C PRO A 91 -2.62 12.09 12.79
N VAL A 92 -3.72 11.44 13.21
CA VAL A 92 -4.98 12.07 13.64
C VAL A 92 -5.42 11.45 14.96
N SER A 93 -6.24 12.15 15.75
CA SER A 93 -6.73 11.62 17.03
C SER A 93 -8.21 11.89 17.20
N ASP A 94 -8.88 11.02 17.96
CA ASP A 94 -10.26 11.26 18.37
C ASP A 94 -10.33 12.27 19.54
N LYS A 95 -11.55 12.57 19.98
CA LYS A 95 -11.81 13.45 21.13
C LYS A 95 -11.29 12.87 22.46
N SER A 96 -11.10 11.56 22.52
CA SER A 96 -10.58 10.84 23.70
C SER A 96 -9.05 10.81 23.75
N GLY A 97 -8.36 11.31 22.71
CA GLY A 97 -6.90 11.31 22.60
C GLY A 97 -6.31 9.99 22.07
N ILE A 98 -7.13 9.07 21.57
CA ILE A 98 -6.68 7.85 20.91
C ILE A 98 -6.04 8.23 19.57
N ALA A 99 -4.81 7.75 19.36
CA ALA A 99 -4.05 8.01 18.15
C ALA A 99 -4.46 7.06 17.01
N PHE A 100 -4.71 7.65 15.85
CA PHE A 100 -5.01 6.99 14.59
C PHE A 100 -4.12 7.55 13.48
N GLU A 101 -4.10 6.88 12.34
CA GLU A 101 -3.36 7.29 11.16
C GLU A 101 -4.29 7.39 9.95
N LEU A 102 -4.39 8.58 9.38
CA LEU A 102 -5.04 8.85 8.10
C LEU A 102 -4.20 8.26 6.98
N GLU A 103 -4.72 7.23 6.30
CA GLU A 103 -4.08 6.60 5.16
C GLU A 103 -4.35 7.41 3.89
N LEU A 104 -3.28 7.97 3.32
CA LEU A 104 -3.38 8.76 2.08
C LEU A 104 -3.50 7.86 0.84
N PRO A 105 -4.11 8.37 -0.25
CA PRO A 105 -4.12 7.68 -1.53
C PRO A 105 -2.71 7.40 -2.04
N ASN A 106 -2.54 6.29 -2.76
CA ASN A 106 -1.27 6.01 -3.44
C ASN A 106 -1.15 6.83 -4.74
N CYS A 107 0.06 6.86 -5.30
CA CYS A 107 0.35 7.63 -6.51
C CYS A 107 -0.49 7.22 -7.73
N GLU A 108 -0.79 5.93 -7.90
CA GLU A 108 -1.65 5.48 -8.99
C GLU A 108 -3.04 6.13 -8.90
N LYS A 109 -3.62 6.18 -7.70
CA LYS A 109 -4.92 6.81 -7.46
C LYS A 109 -4.86 8.33 -7.62
N LEU A 110 -3.81 8.98 -7.13
CA LEU A 110 -3.58 10.41 -7.30
C LEU A 110 -3.54 10.83 -8.77
N ILE A 111 -2.80 10.09 -9.59
CA ILE A 111 -2.67 10.36 -11.02
C ILE A 111 -3.99 10.07 -11.75
N LYS A 112 -4.61 8.93 -11.45
CA LYS A 112 -5.85 8.51 -12.13
C LYS A 112 -7.01 9.47 -11.87
N LEU A 113 -7.15 9.93 -10.62
CA LEU A 113 -8.23 10.82 -10.22
C LEU A 113 -7.89 12.29 -10.41
N ASN A 114 -6.66 12.64 -10.78
CA ASN A 114 -6.21 14.00 -11.10
C ASN A 114 -6.76 15.07 -10.15
N SER A 115 -6.51 14.87 -8.84
CA SER A 115 -6.98 15.74 -7.75
C SER A 115 -8.49 15.71 -7.44
N GLN A 116 -9.27 14.81 -8.02
CA GLN A 116 -10.66 14.54 -7.64
C GLN A 116 -10.77 13.51 -6.49
N ILE A 117 -9.81 13.56 -5.55
CA ILE A 117 -9.84 12.71 -4.36
C ILE A 117 -11.02 13.14 -3.47
N GLN A 118 -11.83 12.17 -3.05
CA GLN A 118 -12.95 12.36 -2.14
C GLN A 118 -12.65 11.71 -0.78
N MET A 119 -13.42 12.02 0.26
CA MET A 119 -13.28 11.41 1.58
C MET A 119 -13.49 9.88 1.55
N GLU A 120 -14.29 9.38 0.62
CA GLU A 120 -14.46 7.94 0.35
C GLU A 120 -13.17 7.24 -0.11
N ASP A 121 -12.20 8.00 -0.63
CA ASP A 121 -10.90 7.47 -1.02
C ASP A 121 -9.91 7.34 0.14
N ILE A 122 -10.29 7.86 1.31
CA ILE A 122 -9.48 7.94 2.51
C ILE A 122 -9.88 6.85 3.50
N SER A 123 -8.91 6.36 4.26
CA SER A 123 -9.15 5.38 5.31
C SER A 123 -8.40 5.77 6.57
N ILE A 124 -8.84 5.27 7.71
CA ILE A 124 -8.15 5.42 8.99
C ILE A 124 -7.56 4.09 9.37
N THR A 125 -6.33 4.08 9.86
CA THR A 125 -5.67 2.91 10.42
C THR A 125 -5.40 3.11 11.90
N TRP A 126 -5.66 2.09 12.69
CA TRP A 126 -5.28 2.01 14.09
C TRP A 126 -4.22 0.91 14.25
N ASN A 127 -3.23 1.13 15.13
CA ASN A 127 -2.18 0.15 15.44
C ASN A 127 -1.46 -0.42 14.21
N ARG A 128 -1.10 0.43 13.24
CA ARG A 128 -0.47 0.00 11.97
C ARG A 128 0.79 -0.83 12.17
N ASN A 129 1.61 -0.52 13.15
CA ASN A 129 2.90 -1.19 13.37
C ASN A 129 2.83 -2.35 14.37
N GLU A 130 1.67 -2.59 14.98
CA GLU A 130 1.52 -3.64 15.97
C GLU A 130 1.33 -4.99 15.28
N SER A 131 2.14 -5.96 15.69
CA SER A 131 2.07 -7.33 15.21
C SER A 131 2.34 -8.30 16.33
N LYS A 132 1.78 -9.50 16.22
CA LYS A 132 2.00 -10.59 17.15
C LYS A 132 2.58 -11.78 16.41
N THR A 133 3.68 -12.31 16.94
CA THR A 133 4.25 -13.56 16.45
C THR A 133 3.88 -14.69 17.39
N GLU A 134 3.22 -15.72 16.85
CA GLU A 134 2.81 -16.92 17.58
C GLU A 134 3.50 -18.15 17.00
N LYS A 135 3.82 -19.11 17.87
CA LYS A 135 4.30 -20.43 17.44
C LYS A 135 3.09 -21.34 17.24
N THR A 136 2.92 -21.81 16.03
CA THR A 136 1.91 -22.79 15.64
C THR A 136 2.59 -24.11 15.25
N GLU A 137 1.81 -25.18 15.07
CA GLU A 137 2.30 -26.47 14.56
C GLU A 137 2.94 -26.35 13.16
N LEU A 138 2.56 -25.32 12.39
CA LEU A 138 3.07 -25.01 11.06
C LEU A 138 4.29 -24.07 11.08
N GLY A 139 4.75 -23.64 12.27
CA GLY A 139 5.87 -22.71 12.45
C GLY A 139 5.47 -21.38 13.07
N GLN A 140 6.35 -20.38 12.95
CA GLN A 140 6.08 -19.03 13.45
C GLN A 140 5.18 -18.26 12.49
N VAL A 141 4.05 -17.77 12.98
CA VAL A 141 3.11 -16.94 12.23
C VAL A 141 3.09 -15.55 12.84
N THR A 142 3.35 -14.53 12.03
CA THR A 142 3.22 -13.12 12.44
C THR A 142 1.94 -12.53 11.86
N SER A 143 1.06 -12.08 12.76
CA SER A 143 -0.23 -11.48 12.42
C SER A 143 -0.24 -10.00 12.74
N TRP A 144 -0.76 -9.19 11.82
CA TRP A 144 -0.99 -7.76 12.04
C TRP A 144 -2.16 -7.57 13.02
N LEU A 145 -2.00 -6.71 14.02
CA LEU A 145 -3.01 -6.44 15.06
C LEU A 145 -3.81 -5.15 14.82
N GLY A 146 -3.46 -4.40 13.77
CA GLY A 146 -4.14 -3.16 13.46
C GLY A 146 -5.53 -3.34 12.86
N LYS A 147 -6.25 -2.23 12.75
CA LYS A 147 -7.57 -2.16 12.12
C LYS A 147 -7.60 -1.05 11.10
N ARG A 148 -8.31 -1.28 10.01
CA ARG A 148 -8.60 -0.28 8.98
C ARG A 148 -10.08 0.08 9.05
N TYR A 149 -10.39 1.37 9.06
CA TYR A 149 -11.73 1.92 9.04
C TYR A 149 -11.95 2.67 7.72
N ASN A 150 -13.02 2.35 7.03
CA ASN A 150 -13.39 2.97 5.76
C ASN A 150 -14.38 4.11 6.01
N TYR A 151 -14.32 5.16 5.19
CA TYR A 151 -15.20 6.31 5.31
C TYR A 151 -16.68 5.91 5.15
N VAL A 152 -17.55 6.62 5.87
CA VAL A 152 -19.00 6.42 5.85
C VAL A 152 -19.72 7.73 5.49
N SER A 153 -19.46 8.79 6.24
CA SER A 153 -20.17 10.05 6.10
C SER A 153 -19.48 11.18 6.85
N THR A 154 -19.92 12.40 6.54
CA THR A 154 -19.55 13.61 7.27
C THR A 154 -20.81 14.29 7.79
N LYS A 155 -20.79 14.72 9.05
CA LYS A 155 -21.85 15.53 9.66
C LYS A 155 -21.23 16.64 10.49
N SER A 156 -21.47 17.89 10.10
CA SER A 156 -20.99 19.09 10.82
C SER A 156 -19.47 19.07 11.09
N GLY A 157 -18.66 18.69 10.11
CA GLY A 157 -17.19 18.61 10.24
C GLY A 157 -16.67 17.39 11.00
N VAL A 158 -17.54 16.47 11.39
CA VAL A 158 -17.17 15.19 12.01
C VAL A 158 -17.31 14.09 10.98
N HIS A 159 -16.21 13.38 10.74
CA HIS A 159 -16.12 12.27 9.78
C HIS A 159 -16.29 10.93 10.50
N SER A 160 -17.22 10.10 10.03
CA SER A 160 -17.46 8.76 10.55
C SER A 160 -16.76 7.72 9.68
N PHE A 161 -16.05 6.79 10.32
CA PHE A 161 -15.39 5.66 9.66
C PHE A 161 -15.81 4.34 10.31
N LYS A 162 -15.93 3.27 9.53
CA LYS A 162 -16.36 1.95 10.02
C LYS A 162 -15.37 0.83 9.73
N SER A 163 -15.30 -0.13 10.63
CA SER A 163 -14.63 -1.41 10.46
C SER A 163 -15.58 -2.55 10.86
N GLY A 164 -15.46 -3.71 10.20
CA GLY A 164 -16.34 -4.85 10.47
C GLY A 164 -17.78 -4.63 10.01
N GLY A 165 -18.73 -5.27 10.69
CA GLY A 165 -20.16 -5.25 10.34
C GLY A 165 -20.53 -6.19 9.19
N TYR A 166 -19.71 -7.21 8.93
CA TYR A 166 -20.00 -8.27 7.98
C TYR A 166 -19.82 -9.63 8.66
N ARG A 167 -20.84 -10.51 8.53
CA ARG A 167 -20.91 -11.81 9.21
C ARG A 167 -20.75 -11.64 10.73
N ASP A 168 -19.85 -12.40 11.35
CA ASP A 168 -19.62 -12.44 12.79
C ASP A 168 -18.66 -11.36 13.29
N VAL A 169 -18.21 -10.45 12.43
CA VAL A 169 -17.32 -9.35 12.81
C VAL A 169 -18.15 -8.18 13.31
N PRO A 170 -18.01 -7.75 14.58
CA PRO A 170 -18.76 -6.64 15.13
C PRO A 170 -18.51 -5.35 14.35
N LEU A 171 -19.56 -4.53 14.20
CA LEU A 171 -19.43 -3.21 13.60
C LEU A 171 -18.81 -2.25 14.61
N GLU A 172 -17.70 -1.64 14.23
CA GLU A 172 -17.06 -0.57 14.97
C GLU A 172 -17.14 0.72 14.15
N ILE A 173 -17.55 1.81 14.79
CA ILE A 173 -17.60 3.15 14.20
C ILE A 173 -16.72 4.07 15.04
N ILE A 174 -15.89 4.86 14.37
CA ILE A 174 -15.11 5.94 14.98
C ILE A 174 -15.49 7.27 14.34
N GLU A 175 -15.39 8.33 15.12
CA GLU A 175 -15.68 9.70 14.71
C GLU A 175 -14.46 10.58 14.93
N LEU A 176 -14.06 11.27 13.87
CA LEU A 176 -12.86 12.12 13.87
C LEU A 176 -13.23 13.50 13.33
N GLU A 177 -12.77 14.54 14.04
CA GLU A 177 -13.04 15.93 13.69
C GLU A 177 -11.77 16.54 13.09
N PHE A 178 -11.75 16.71 11.78
CA PHE A 178 -10.66 17.36 11.05
C PHE A 178 -11.19 17.93 9.73
N THR A 179 -10.36 18.71 9.03
CA THR A 179 -10.58 19.09 7.64
C THR A 179 -9.37 18.63 6.84
N LEU A 180 -9.61 17.82 5.80
CA LEU A 180 -8.58 17.42 4.86
C LEU A 180 -8.59 18.35 3.66
N LYS A 181 -7.43 18.83 3.24
CA LYS A 181 -7.26 19.56 1.98
C LYS A 181 -6.24 18.86 1.10
N LEU A 182 -6.50 18.89 -0.21
CA LEU A 182 -5.59 18.50 -1.26
C LEU A 182 -5.27 19.73 -2.10
N ASN A 183 -4.00 20.13 -2.14
CA ASN A 183 -3.54 21.31 -2.88
C ASN A 183 -4.35 22.59 -2.53
N GLY A 184 -4.70 22.74 -1.25
CA GLY A 184 -5.49 23.86 -0.73
C GLY A 184 -7.01 23.74 -0.91
N THR A 185 -7.50 22.74 -1.65
CA THR A 185 -8.93 22.49 -1.84
C THR A 185 -9.43 21.49 -0.80
N VAL A 186 -10.56 21.77 -0.14
CA VAL A 186 -11.16 20.85 0.83
C VAL A 186 -11.61 19.56 0.13
N VAL A 187 -11.28 18.42 0.74
CA VAL A 187 -11.73 17.10 0.32
C VAL A 187 -13.06 16.82 1.02
N GLU A 188 -14.13 16.58 0.25
CA GLU A 188 -15.50 16.35 0.74
C GLU A 188 -15.86 14.86 0.91
#